data_AF-A0A8H5Z7S6-F1
#
_entry.id   AF-A0A8H5Z7S6-F1
#
_cell.length_a   1.000
_cell.length_b   1.000
_cell.length_c   1.000
_cell.angle_alpha   90.00
_cell.angle_beta   90.00
_cell.angle_gamma   90.00
#
_symmetry.space_group_name_H-M   'P 1'
#
loop_
_entity.id
_entity.type
_entity.pdbx_description
1 polymer ?
#
loop_
_entity_poly.entity_id
_entity_poly.type
_entity_poly.pdbx_seq_one_letter_code
_entity_poly.pdbx_strand_id
1 'polypeptide(L)'
;MSRTAERNNLVETSFENAQALLFLAIGSCFPDAEYTGGSDSRPGMIYYDLAQNILKRKFRDRSIASAKTSTLAAIYTSQNGMLSSSLIHLYAAHSIYADVVRSDFHDEASIDCSISYSDDWSTLFPGKTVEEPDYHVFWTRVMLQMVLKVAKRIPPPDFASIESFDDEHLCAFTSSAEFKIQIMEQWRSSIIPQLAWNDRDPPSSNHPEASLRAEYYGGVATLLRPYLKILKTLDRIEVSGRELSKGQQGIIHVIYQWKKYALYNITAFDCIGAVDGHVYKTFRGTSSSLVIMGNPVNTLHIEFKAVLLLQAIGSARLGKHIESLLQLPDEDMNHLYQHTVDRLSRFRPTSRILNQDLEFLRMPWSQISPIVQLCLATTLAV
;
A
#
# COMPACT_ATOMS: atom_id res chain seq x y z
N MET A 1 13.42 37.91 46.51
CA MET A 1 12.28 37.90 45.56
C MET A 1 12.86 37.90 44.16
N SER A 2 13.05 36.72 43.58
CA SER A 2 13.59 36.53 42.23
C SER A 2 12.46 36.02 41.35
N ARG A 3 12.01 36.83 40.38
CA ARG A 3 11.08 36.38 39.34
C ARG A 3 11.91 35.90 38.17
N THR A 4 12.07 34.59 38.14
CA THR A 4 12.63 33.79 37.06
C THR A 4 11.89 34.04 35.76
N ALA A 5 12.66 34.29 34.72
CA ALA A 5 12.22 34.37 33.34
C ALA A 5 11.59 33.04 32.90
N GLU A 6 10.28 33.04 32.66
CA GLU A 6 9.61 32.02 31.85
C GLU A 6 10.05 32.17 30.40
N ARG A 7 11.00 31.32 30.01
CA ARG A 7 11.46 31.13 28.64
C ARG A 7 10.34 30.40 27.87
N ASN A 8 9.34 31.16 27.42
CA ASN A 8 8.30 30.66 26.52
C ASN A 8 8.92 30.34 25.15
N ASN A 9 9.18 29.06 24.90
CA ASN A 9 9.40 28.52 23.56
C ASN A 9 8.08 28.60 22.76
N LEU A 10 7.76 29.79 22.27
CA LEU A 10 6.71 30.02 21.30
C LEU A 10 7.21 29.54 19.93
N VAL A 11 6.96 28.27 19.60
CA VAL A 11 6.81 27.92 18.19
C VAL A 11 5.68 28.79 17.67
N GLU A 12 6.01 29.71 16.77
CA GLU A 12 5.07 30.66 16.20
C GLU A 12 3.85 29.89 15.65
N THR A 13 2.65 30.29 16.06
CA THR A 13 1.41 29.55 15.79
C THR A 13 0.92 29.81 14.36
N SER A 14 1.74 29.52 13.35
CA SER A 14 1.39 29.66 11.93
C SER A 14 1.05 28.31 11.31
N PHE A 15 0.27 28.29 10.22
CA PHE A 15 -0.04 27.03 9.54
C PHE A 15 1.19 26.50 8.80
N GLU A 16 2.05 27.38 8.32
CA GLU A 16 3.34 27.08 7.72
C GLU A 16 4.22 26.30 8.71
N ASN A 17 4.23 26.70 9.98
CA ASN A 17 4.95 25.98 11.03
C ASN A 17 4.30 24.62 11.34
N ALA A 18 2.97 24.54 11.36
CA ALA A 18 2.26 23.27 11.52
C ALA A 18 2.53 22.32 10.35
N GLN A 19 2.58 22.83 9.11
CA GLN A 19 2.93 22.06 7.92
C GLN A 19 4.37 21.57 7.98
N ALA A 20 5.33 22.42 8.34
CA ALA A 20 6.73 22.04 8.52
C ALA A 20 6.88 20.93 9.59
N LEU A 21 6.20 21.07 10.72
CA LEU A 21 6.15 20.04 11.76
C LEU A 21 5.53 18.74 11.26
N LEU A 22 4.47 18.79 10.45
CA LEU A 22 3.86 17.59 9.88
C LEU A 22 4.75 16.93 8.82
N PHE A 23 5.50 17.70 8.03
CA PHE A 23 6.53 17.14 7.15
C PHE A 23 7.62 16.43 7.95
N LEU A 24 8.10 17.03 9.04
CA LEU A 24 9.03 16.37 9.96
C LEU A 24 8.41 15.12 10.60
N ALA A 25 7.13 15.18 10.99
CA ALA A 25 6.42 14.05 11.59
C ALA A 25 6.30 12.87 10.60
N ILE A 26 5.89 13.14 9.37
CA ILE A 26 5.78 12.17 8.27
C ILE A 26 7.17 11.59 7.96
N GLY A 27 8.20 12.43 7.86
CA GLY A 27 9.58 11.99 7.68
C GLY A 27 10.14 11.18 8.86
N SER A 28 9.60 11.39 10.06
CA SER A 28 10.00 10.68 11.30
C SER A 28 9.16 9.43 11.59
N CYS A 29 8.24 9.05 10.70
CA CYS A 29 7.57 7.75 10.75
C CYS A 29 8.53 6.58 10.45
N PHE A 30 9.79 6.90 10.15
CA PHE A 30 10.91 5.97 10.01
C PHE A 30 11.81 6.10 11.24
N PRO A 31 12.05 5.02 12.00
CA PRO A 31 13.09 5.04 13.00
C PRO A 31 14.45 5.03 12.30
N ASP A 32 15.26 6.07 12.51
CA ASP A 32 16.71 5.91 12.48
C ASP A 32 17.04 4.79 13.47
N ALA A 33 17.71 3.75 12.98
CA ALA A 33 18.14 2.61 13.78
C ALA A 33 19.35 3.00 14.65
N GLU A 34 19.25 4.09 15.42
CA GLU A 34 20.23 4.52 16.42
C GLU A 34 19.54 5.47 17.42
N TYR A 35 18.66 4.92 18.27
CA TYR A 35 18.30 5.59 19.53
C TYR A 35 18.30 4.56 20.67
N THR A 36 19.51 4.23 21.12
CA THR A 36 19.73 3.66 22.46
C THR A 36 19.66 4.79 23.48
N GLY A 37 18.45 5.20 23.86
CA GLY A 37 18.23 6.22 24.88
C GLY A 37 16.77 6.32 25.23
N GLY A 38 16.40 5.88 26.43
CA GLY A 38 15.01 5.76 26.86
C GLY A 38 14.24 7.08 26.88
N SER A 39 13.16 7.15 26.11
CA SER A 39 11.85 7.70 26.50
C SER A 39 10.81 7.31 25.45
N ASP A 40 9.59 7.02 25.90
CA ASP A 40 8.50 6.31 25.21
C ASP A 40 7.79 7.03 24.04
N SER A 41 8.44 7.99 23.36
CA SER A 41 7.79 8.75 22.28
C SER A 41 8.57 8.66 20.96
N ARG A 42 7.91 8.11 19.92
CA ARG A 42 8.41 8.19 18.54
C ARG A 42 8.65 9.67 18.19
N PRO A 43 9.81 10.08 17.65
CA PRO A 43 10.09 11.49 17.33
C PRO A 43 9.01 12.14 16.47
N GLY A 44 8.40 11.37 15.55
CA GLY A 44 7.28 11.82 14.74
C GLY A 44 6.02 12.19 15.52
N MET A 45 5.72 11.52 16.64
CA MET A 45 4.56 11.85 17.46
C MET A 45 4.72 13.19 18.16
N ILE A 46 5.96 13.56 18.54
CA ILE A 46 6.22 14.87 19.15
C ILE A 46 5.93 16.00 18.15
N TYR A 47 6.43 15.86 16.92
CA TYR A 47 6.15 16.84 15.86
C TYR A 47 4.67 16.90 15.51
N TYR A 48 4.00 15.74 15.43
CA TYR A 48 2.56 15.68 15.20
C TYR A 48 1.76 16.32 16.32
N ASP A 49 2.09 16.08 17.59
CA ASP A 49 1.38 16.67 18.73
C ASP A 49 1.55 18.19 18.77
N LEU A 50 2.74 18.69 18.43
CA LEU A 50 3.00 20.13 18.27
C LEU A 50 2.16 20.72 17.14
N ALA A 51 2.12 20.07 15.97
CA ALA A 51 1.27 20.51 14.85
C ALA A 51 -0.22 20.45 15.20
N GLN A 52 -0.66 19.41 15.93
CA GLN A 52 -2.03 19.25 16.36
C GLN A 52 -2.44 20.34 17.35
N ASN A 53 -1.54 20.80 18.21
CA ASN A 53 -1.78 21.93 19.10
C ASN A 53 -1.98 23.24 18.31
N ILE A 54 -1.25 23.45 17.21
CA ILE A 54 -1.46 24.60 16.33
C ILE A 54 -2.84 24.49 15.63
N LEU A 55 -3.17 23.32 15.07
CA LEU A 55 -4.47 23.04 14.46
C LEU A 55 -5.63 23.27 15.44
N LYS A 56 -5.52 22.80 16.68
CA LYS A 56 -6.53 23.00 17.74
C LYS A 56 -6.70 24.47 18.10
N ARG A 57 -5.61 25.25 18.18
CA ARG A 57 -5.68 26.69 18.47
C ARG A 57 -6.34 27.48 17.34
N LYS A 58 -6.22 27.00 16.10
CA LYS A 58 -6.77 27.63 14.90
C LYS A 58 -7.95 26.85 14.31
N PHE A 59 -8.68 26.06 15.11
CA PHE A 59 -9.71 25.14 14.61
C PHE A 59 -10.88 25.79 13.85
N ARG A 60 -11.08 27.12 14.02
CA ARG A 60 -12.11 27.90 13.32
C ARG A 60 -11.64 28.50 12.00
N ASP A 61 -10.34 28.43 11.72
CA ASP A 61 -9.76 28.99 10.51
C ASP A 61 -10.04 28.06 9.32
N ARG A 62 -10.68 28.64 8.31
CA ARG A 62 -11.11 27.96 7.08
C ARG A 62 -10.28 28.36 5.85
N SER A 63 -9.01 28.71 6.06
CA SER A 63 -8.07 28.97 4.97
C SER A 63 -7.64 27.70 4.25
N ILE A 64 -7.19 27.83 3.00
CA ILE A 64 -6.51 26.75 2.26
C ILE A 64 -5.31 26.20 3.05
N ALA A 65 -4.59 27.06 3.78
CA ALA A 65 -3.48 26.64 4.64
C ALA A 65 -3.94 25.71 5.77
N SER A 66 -5.10 25.98 6.39
CA SER A 66 -5.75 25.09 7.36
C SER A 66 -6.13 23.74 6.75
N ALA A 67 -6.70 23.76 5.54
CA ALA A 67 -7.06 22.56 4.80
C ALA A 67 -5.83 21.69 4.45
N LYS A 68 -4.77 22.31 3.92
CA LYS A 68 -3.47 21.65 3.62
C LYS A 68 -2.85 21.04 4.88
N THR A 69 -2.85 21.78 5.99
CA THR A 69 -2.34 21.29 7.28
C THR A 69 -3.14 20.09 7.78
N SER A 70 -4.47 20.14 7.64
CA SER A 70 -5.36 19.02 8.01
C SER A 70 -5.12 17.80 7.10
N THR A 71 -4.93 17.98 5.79
CA THR A 71 -4.55 16.90 4.88
C THR A 71 -3.22 16.24 5.29
N LEU A 72 -2.19 17.01 5.63
CA LEU A 72 -0.91 16.46 6.11
C LEU A 72 -1.07 15.69 7.42
N ALA A 73 -1.88 16.20 8.36
CA ALA A 73 -2.19 15.51 9.61
C ALA A 73 -2.94 14.20 9.36
N ALA A 74 -3.82 14.17 8.36
CA ALA A 74 -4.51 12.96 7.94
C ALA A 74 -3.56 11.90 7.35
N ILE A 75 -2.56 12.32 6.56
CA ILE A 75 -1.54 11.43 6.00
C ILE A 75 -0.72 10.80 7.14
N TYR A 76 -0.20 11.63 8.05
CA TYR A 76 0.59 11.15 9.20
C TYR A 76 -0.19 10.12 10.03
N THR A 77 -1.43 10.45 10.38
CA THR A 77 -2.29 9.55 11.18
C THR A 77 -2.67 8.29 10.43
N SER A 78 -2.91 8.36 9.11
CA SER A 78 -3.14 7.19 8.25
C SER A 78 -1.93 6.25 8.25
N GLN A 79 -0.72 6.79 8.04
CA GLN A 79 0.54 6.02 8.05
C GLN A 79 0.79 5.31 9.38
N ASN A 80 0.33 5.88 10.49
CA ASN A 80 0.45 5.28 11.83
C ASN A 80 -0.76 4.42 12.23
N GLY A 81 -1.69 4.13 11.31
CA GLY A 81 -2.88 3.30 11.58
C GLY A 81 -3.97 3.98 12.40
N MET A 82 -3.86 5.28 12.68
CA MET A 82 -4.83 6.10 13.41
C MET A 82 -5.97 6.59 12.50
N LEU A 83 -6.70 5.65 11.92
CA LEU A 83 -7.68 5.92 10.86
C LEU A 83 -8.82 6.85 11.28
N SER A 84 -9.32 6.76 12.51
CA SER A 84 -10.38 7.67 13.00
C SER A 84 -9.89 9.11 13.07
N SER A 85 -8.63 9.32 13.50
CA SER A 85 -8.01 10.64 13.50
C SER A 85 -7.75 11.15 12.08
N SER A 86 -7.33 10.25 11.18
CA SER A 86 -7.14 10.57 9.76
C SER A 86 -8.43 11.06 9.11
N LEU A 87 -9.54 10.36 9.36
CA LEU A 87 -10.87 10.75 8.90
C LEU A 87 -11.30 12.12 9.41
N ILE A 88 -11.12 12.40 10.71
CA ILE A 88 -11.48 13.71 11.28
C ILE A 88 -10.75 14.84 10.55
N HIS A 89 -9.44 14.68 10.33
CA HIS A 89 -8.63 15.66 9.63
C HIS A 89 -9.02 15.81 8.16
N LEU A 90 -9.41 14.72 7.48
CA LEU A 90 -9.90 14.77 6.11
C LEU A 90 -11.25 15.42 5.98
N TYR A 91 -12.18 15.15 6.89
CA TYR A 91 -13.48 15.83 6.91
C TYR A 91 -13.29 17.32 7.14
N ALA A 92 -12.38 17.71 8.05
CA ALA A 92 -12.03 19.12 8.25
C ALA A 92 -11.45 19.74 6.97
N ALA A 93 -10.48 19.08 6.32
CA ALA A 93 -9.88 19.55 5.07
C ALA A 93 -10.92 19.64 3.94
N HIS A 94 -11.72 18.60 3.74
CA HIS A 94 -12.76 18.52 2.71
C HIS A 94 -13.80 19.61 2.90
N SER A 95 -14.29 19.83 4.13
CA SER A 95 -15.25 20.90 4.37
C SER A 95 -14.69 22.26 3.96
N ILE A 96 -13.41 22.51 4.20
CA ILE A 96 -12.77 23.77 3.84
C ILE A 96 -12.59 23.87 2.32
N TYR A 97 -12.04 22.84 1.67
CA TYR A 97 -11.89 22.83 0.20
C TYR A 97 -13.25 22.97 -0.51
N ALA A 98 -14.28 22.26 -0.06
CA ALA A 98 -15.62 22.35 -0.61
C ALA A 98 -16.23 23.75 -0.43
N ASP A 99 -15.96 24.44 0.68
CA ASP A 99 -16.45 25.79 0.91
C ASP A 99 -15.71 26.82 0.06
N VAL A 100 -14.39 26.67 -0.13
CA VAL A 100 -13.60 27.50 -1.05
C VAL A 100 -14.10 27.34 -2.49
N VAL A 101 -14.30 26.09 -2.92
CA VAL A 101 -14.86 25.77 -4.24
C VAL A 101 -16.28 26.36 -4.37
N ARG A 102 -17.17 26.16 -3.40
CA ARG A 102 -18.53 26.76 -3.43
C ARG A 102 -18.52 28.28 -3.45
N SER A 103 -17.57 28.93 -2.80
CA SER A 103 -17.46 30.40 -2.82
C SER A 103 -17.05 30.96 -4.19
N ASP A 104 -16.36 30.16 -5.01
CA ASP A 104 -16.07 30.50 -6.41
C ASP A 104 -17.28 30.24 -7.35
N PHE A 105 -18.29 29.48 -6.91
CA PHE A 105 -19.49 29.11 -7.69
C PHE A 105 -20.78 29.79 -7.21
N HIS A 106 -20.71 30.85 -6.39
CA HIS A 106 -21.89 31.57 -5.93
C HIS A 106 -22.53 32.53 -6.96
N ASP A 107 -22.60 32.11 -8.22
CA ASP A 107 -23.73 32.40 -9.09
C ASP A 107 -24.49 31.08 -9.31
N GLU A 108 -25.70 31.01 -8.77
CA GLU A 108 -26.73 29.95 -8.90
C GLU A 108 -26.82 28.83 -7.83
N ALA A 109 -27.78 29.06 -6.93
CA ALA A 109 -28.74 28.13 -6.33
C ALA A 109 -28.28 27.02 -5.34
N SER A 110 -28.82 27.14 -4.14
CA SER A 110 -28.72 26.24 -2.98
C SER A 110 -29.33 24.85 -3.21
N ILE A 111 -28.61 23.79 -2.80
CA ILE A 111 -29.20 22.47 -2.53
C ILE A 111 -28.90 22.07 -1.09
N ASP A 112 -29.98 21.72 -0.40
CA ASP A 112 -30.10 21.36 1.02
C ASP A 112 -29.41 20.00 1.32
N CYS A 113 -28.53 19.97 2.32
CA CYS A 113 -27.79 18.77 2.73
C CYS A 113 -28.41 18.13 3.97
N SER A 114 -29.28 17.13 3.75
CA SER A 114 -29.60 16.10 4.74
C SER A 114 -29.26 14.73 4.16
N ILE A 115 -28.16 14.12 4.62
CA ILE A 115 -27.72 12.80 4.13
C ILE A 115 -28.14 11.71 5.12
N SER A 116 -29.03 10.84 4.66
CA SER A 116 -29.23 9.49 5.17
C SER A 116 -28.09 8.59 4.67
N TYR A 117 -27.60 7.68 5.52
CA TYR A 117 -26.71 6.59 5.12
C TYR A 117 -27.36 5.81 3.97
N SER A 118 -26.77 5.90 2.77
CA SER A 118 -27.21 5.22 1.55
C SER A 118 -26.05 4.41 1.00
N ASP A 119 -26.33 3.18 0.55
CA ASP A 119 -25.39 2.21 -0.02
C ASP A 119 -24.85 2.62 -1.41
N ASP A 120 -25.15 3.84 -1.86
CA ASP A 120 -24.80 4.33 -3.20
C ASP A 120 -23.64 5.34 -3.16
N TRP A 121 -22.42 4.80 -3.16
CA TRP A 121 -21.16 5.55 -3.15
C TRP A 121 -20.99 6.48 -4.36
N SER A 122 -21.80 6.32 -5.41
CA SER A 122 -21.77 7.15 -6.62
C SER A 122 -22.28 8.58 -6.40
N THR A 123 -23.06 8.79 -5.33
CA THR A 123 -23.67 10.10 -4.99
C THR A 123 -22.72 11.09 -4.31
N LEU A 124 -21.52 10.65 -3.92
CA LEU A 124 -20.51 11.48 -3.23
C LEU A 124 -19.66 12.35 -4.17
N PHE A 125 -19.86 12.29 -5.49
CA PHE A 125 -19.00 12.96 -6.47
C PHE A 125 -19.80 13.88 -7.40
N PRO A 126 -19.94 15.19 -7.10
CA PRO A 126 -20.38 16.15 -8.10
C PRO A 126 -19.24 16.36 -9.11
N GLY A 127 -19.54 16.09 -10.37
CA GLY A 127 -18.59 16.23 -11.47
C GLY A 127 -18.18 17.67 -11.73
N LYS A 128 -16.89 17.82 -12.08
CA LYS A 128 -16.21 19.00 -12.61
C LYS A 128 -16.07 20.18 -11.63
N THR A 129 -14.83 20.46 -11.20
CA THR A 129 -14.14 21.75 -11.42
C THR A 129 -12.75 21.83 -10.76
N VAL A 130 -11.87 22.56 -11.46
CA VAL A 130 -10.60 23.21 -11.10
C VAL A 130 -9.47 22.35 -10.48
N GLU A 131 -8.31 22.47 -11.13
CA GLU A 131 -7.08 21.71 -10.98
C GLU A 131 -6.43 21.83 -9.58
N GLU A 132 -6.65 20.86 -8.69
CA GLU A 132 -5.59 20.36 -7.78
C GLU A 132 -5.57 18.82 -7.87
N PRO A 133 -4.79 18.22 -8.80
CA PRO A 133 -4.76 16.77 -9.04
C PRO A 133 -4.45 15.96 -7.77
N ASP A 134 -3.70 16.56 -6.85
CA ASP A 134 -3.26 15.92 -5.62
C ASP A 134 -4.40 15.64 -4.63
N TYR A 135 -5.41 16.52 -4.54
CA TYR A 135 -6.49 16.39 -3.56
C TYR A 135 -7.32 15.10 -3.78
N HIS A 136 -7.73 14.85 -5.02
CA HIS A 136 -8.51 13.67 -5.37
C HIS A 136 -7.72 12.39 -5.12
N VAL A 137 -6.42 12.37 -5.47
CA VAL A 137 -5.56 11.22 -5.20
C VAL A 137 -5.51 10.91 -3.70
N PHE A 138 -5.35 11.92 -2.85
CA PHE A 138 -5.31 11.72 -1.39
C PHE A 138 -6.62 11.16 -0.85
N TRP A 139 -7.77 11.71 -1.26
CA TRP A 139 -9.07 11.19 -0.83
C TRP A 139 -9.31 9.76 -1.29
N THR A 140 -8.96 9.45 -2.54
CA THR A 140 -9.05 8.11 -3.10
C THR A 140 -8.16 7.12 -2.34
N ARG A 141 -6.95 7.51 -1.94
CA ARG A 141 -6.07 6.67 -1.08
C ARG A 141 -6.70 6.37 0.28
N VAL A 142 -7.36 7.33 0.91
CA VAL A 142 -7.99 7.10 2.21
C VAL A 142 -9.16 6.13 2.07
N MET A 143 -9.99 6.30 1.02
CA MET A 143 -11.06 5.35 0.69
C MET A 143 -10.51 3.95 0.45
N LEU A 144 -9.40 3.83 -0.28
CA LEU A 144 -8.70 2.56 -0.46
C LEU A 144 -8.35 1.90 0.88
N GLN A 145 -7.76 2.66 1.82
CA GLN A 145 -7.40 2.12 3.13
C GLN A 145 -8.62 1.66 3.95
N MET A 146 -9.76 2.37 3.84
CA MET A 146 -11.01 1.95 4.46
C MET A 146 -11.53 0.64 3.85
N VAL A 147 -11.56 0.53 2.53
CA VAL A 147 -12.00 -0.68 1.82
C VAL A 147 -11.07 -1.86 2.13
N LEU A 148 -9.76 -1.63 2.15
CA LEU A 148 -8.77 -2.65 2.57
C LEU A 148 -9.04 -3.14 3.99
N LYS A 149 -9.40 -2.24 4.91
CA LYS A 149 -9.76 -2.63 6.28
C LYS A 149 -11.01 -3.50 6.33
N VAL A 150 -12.02 -3.19 5.50
CA VAL A 150 -13.23 -4.02 5.37
C VAL A 150 -12.88 -5.39 4.81
N ALA A 151 -12.13 -5.46 3.71
CA ALA A 151 -11.71 -6.72 3.09
C ALA A 151 -10.83 -7.58 4.01
N LYS A 152 -10.04 -6.95 4.89
CA LYS A 152 -9.23 -7.63 5.93
C LYS A 152 -10.06 -8.24 7.06
N ARG A 153 -11.30 -7.81 7.28
CA ARG A 153 -12.18 -8.42 8.30
C ARG A 153 -12.64 -9.83 7.92
N ILE A 154 -12.65 -10.14 6.63
CA ILE A 154 -12.90 -11.51 6.17
C ILE A 154 -11.70 -12.36 6.63
N PRO A 155 -11.91 -13.43 7.41
CA PRO A 155 -10.82 -14.20 7.98
C PRO A 155 -9.99 -14.88 6.87
N PRO A 156 -8.66 -15.03 7.07
CA PRO A 156 -7.84 -15.85 6.18
C PRO A 156 -8.20 -17.34 6.36
N PRO A 157 -7.79 -18.21 5.41
CA PRO A 157 -7.96 -19.65 5.57
C PRO A 157 -7.20 -20.17 6.79
N ASP A 158 -7.86 -21.03 7.57
CA ASP A 158 -7.22 -21.76 8.66
C ASP A 158 -6.68 -23.10 8.17
N PHE A 159 -5.48 -23.06 7.56
CA PHE A 159 -4.82 -24.27 7.06
C PHE A 159 -4.34 -25.22 8.18
N ALA A 160 -4.22 -24.74 9.43
CA ALA A 160 -3.63 -25.52 10.51
C ALA A 160 -4.62 -26.52 11.13
N SER A 161 -5.92 -26.23 11.08
CA SER A 161 -6.97 -27.09 11.62
C SER A 161 -7.41 -28.21 10.67
N ILE A 162 -6.89 -28.25 9.44
CA ILE A 162 -7.32 -29.19 8.40
C ILE A 162 -6.25 -30.28 8.21
N GLU A 163 -6.63 -31.52 8.49
CA GLU A 163 -5.75 -32.70 8.35
C GLU A 163 -5.52 -33.07 6.87
N SER A 164 -6.57 -33.00 6.04
CA SER A 164 -6.52 -33.25 4.59
C SER A 164 -7.50 -32.33 3.87
N PHE A 165 -7.16 -31.91 2.65
CA PHE A 165 -8.00 -31.00 1.87
C PHE A 165 -8.79 -31.77 0.81
N ASP A 166 -10.11 -31.73 0.92
CA ASP A 166 -11.02 -32.11 -0.17
C ASP A 166 -11.33 -30.90 -1.07
N ASP A 167 -12.08 -31.14 -2.16
CA ASP A 167 -12.44 -30.10 -3.12
C ASP A 167 -13.35 -29.01 -2.53
N GLU A 168 -14.15 -29.32 -1.51
CA GLU A 168 -15.06 -28.38 -0.86
C GLU A 168 -14.27 -27.32 -0.08
N HIS A 169 -13.25 -27.73 0.67
CA HIS A 169 -12.34 -26.81 1.35
C HIS A 169 -11.65 -25.86 0.37
N LEU A 170 -11.14 -26.40 -0.75
CA LEU A 170 -10.45 -25.61 -1.78
C LEU A 170 -11.42 -24.62 -2.47
N CYS A 171 -12.66 -25.04 -2.74
CA CYS A 171 -13.71 -24.16 -3.26
C CYS A 171 -14.08 -23.04 -2.28
N ALA A 172 -14.18 -23.33 -0.98
CA ALA A 172 -14.47 -22.33 0.04
C ALA A 172 -13.35 -21.28 0.14
N PHE A 173 -12.08 -21.70 0.08
CA PHE A 173 -10.93 -20.79 0.05
C PHE A 173 -10.93 -19.91 -1.20
N THR A 174 -11.18 -20.51 -2.36
CA THR A 174 -11.28 -19.77 -3.63
C THR A 174 -12.37 -18.72 -3.55
N SER A 175 -13.57 -19.08 -3.10
CA SER A 175 -14.71 -18.16 -2.98
C SER A 175 -14.42 -16.99 -2.03
N SER A 176 -13.74 -17.27 -0.92
CA SER A 176 -13.30 -16.24 0.04
C SER A 176 -12.26 -15.28 -0.55
N ALA A 177 -11.30 -15.80 -1.32
CA ALA A 177 -10.30 -14.98 -2.02
C ALA A 177 -10.94 -14.11 -3.12
N GLU A 178 -11.82 -14.69 -3.93
CA GLU A 178 -12.54 -13.99 -4.99
C GLU A 178 -13.42 -12.88 -4.43
N PHE A 179 -14.11 -13.11 -3.31
CA PHE A 179 -14.90 -12.08 -2.65
C PHE A 179 -14.04 -10.89 -2.19
N LYS A 180 -12.83 -11.15 -1.67
CA LYS A 180 -11.86 -10.07 -1.34
C LYS A 180 -11.43 -9.29 -2.58
N ILE A 181 -11.17 -9.96 -3.70
CA ILE A 181 -10.82 -9.30 -4.97
C ILE A 181 -12.01 -8.46 -5.45
N GLN A 182 -13.23 -9.00 -5.41
CA GLN A 182 -14.43 -8.30 -5.87
C GLN A 182 -14.67 -7.00 -5.10
N ILE A 183 -14.50 -6.98 -3.78
CA ILE A 183 -14.57 -5.75 -2.97
C ILE A 183 -13.59 -4.69 -3.48
N MET A 184 -12.36 -5.11 -3.81
CA MET A 184 -11.30 -4.21 -4.27
C MET A 184 -11.56 -3.72 -5.71
N GLU A 185 -12.04 -4.59 -6.60
CA GLU A 185 -12.43 -4.21 -7.97
C GLU A 185 -13.67 -3.30 -7.99
N GLN A 186 -14.63 -3.50 -7.08
CA GLN A 186 -15.78 -2.60 -6.94
C GLN A 186 -15.31 -1.19 -6.54
N TRP A 187 -14.40 -1.08 -5.57
CA TRP A 187 -13.79 0.21 -5.24
C TRP A 187 -13.02 0.80 -6.43
N ARG A 188 -12.26 -0.02 -7.17
CA ARG A 188 -11.52 0.45 -8.35
C ARG A 188 -12.47 0.96 -9.44
N SER A 189 -13.64 0.35 -9.60
CA SER A 189 -14.64 0.77 -10.57
C SER A 189 -15.36 2.08 -10.21
N SER A 190 -15.31 2.50 -8.94
CA SER A 190 -15.96 3.72 -8.45
C SER A 190 -15.04 4.94 -8.38
N ILE A 191 -13.76 4.80 -8.75
CA ILE A 191 -12.83 5.92 -8.81
C ILE A 191 -13.22 6.89 -9.93
N ILE A 192 -12.97 8.18 -9.70
CA ILE A 192 -13.26 9.21 -10.70
C ILE A 192 -12.47 8.96 -11.99
N PRO A 193 -13.02 9.27 -13.19
CA PRO A 193 -12.38 8.94 -14.47
C PRO A 193 -10.95 9.46 -14.62
N GLN A 194 -10.61 10.60 -14.01
CA GLN A 194 -9.27 11.19 -14.07
C GLN A 194 -8.21 10.34 -13.36
N LEU A 195 -8.62 9.54 -12.37
CA LEU A 195 -7.74 8.65 -11.62
C LEU A 195 -7.88 7.20 -12.05
N ALA A 196 -8.70 6.90 -13.05
CA ALA A 196 -8.86 5.54 -13.55
C ALA A 196 -7.63 5.06 -14.32
N TRP A 197 -7.28 3.79 -14.17
CA TRP A 197 -6.18 3.18 -14.91
C TRP A 197 -6.50 1.74 -15.36
N ASN A 198 -5.93 1.35 -16.50
CA ASN A 198 -5.96 -0.01 -17.00
C ASN A 198 -4.70 -0.76 -16.57
N ASP A 199 -4.82 -2.06 -16.30
CA ASP A 199 -3.68 -2.94 -16.00
C ASP A 199 -2.70 -3.08 -17.18
N ARG A 200 -3.12 -2.71 -18.40
CA ARG A 200 -2.27 -2.71 -19.60
C ARG A 200 -1.51 -1.40 -19.80
N ASP A 201 -1.84 -0.36 -19.03
CA ASP A 201 -1.13 0.91 -19.10
C ASP A 201 0.27 0.74 -18.49
N PRO A 202 1.28 1.47 -19.00
CA PRO A 202 2.57 1.53 -18.32
C PRO A 202 2.40 2.12 -16.90
N PRO A 203 3.37 1.87 -15.99
CA PRO A 203 3.42 2.54 -14.70
C PRO A 203 3.34 4.06 -14.85
N SER A 204 2.67 4.74 -13.92
CA SER A 204 2.51 6.20 -14.01
C SER A 204 3.84 6.91 -13.77
N SER A 205 4.12 7.95 -14.56
CA SER A 205 5.22 8.87 -14.31
C SER A 205 4.90 9.88 -13.19
N ASN A 206 3.61 10.04 -12.87
CA ASN A 206 3.12 10.86 -11.78
C ASN A 206 3.22 10.10 -10.44
N HIS A 207 3.95 10.69 -9.49
CA HIS A 207 4.21 10.05 -8.20
C HIS A 207 2.92 9.77 -7.39
N PRO A 208 2.02 10.75 -7.12
CA PRO A 208 0.76 10.50 -6.45
C PRO A 208 -0.04 9.32 -7.04
N GLU A 209 -0.17 9.26 -8.36
CA GLU A 209 -0.88 8.17 -9.04
C GLU A 209 -0.16 6.83 -8.92
N ALA A 210 1.16 6.80 -9.15
CA ALA A 210 1.97 5.60 -9.00
C ALA A 210 1.87 5.03 -7.57
N SER A 211 1.85 5.92 -6.57
CA SER A 211 1.65 5.53 -5.17
C SER A 211 0.25 4.94 -4.93
N LEU A 212 -0.80 5.53 -5.51
CA LEU A 212 -2.16 4.99 -5.42
C LEU A 212 -2.26 3.60 -6.06
N ARG A 213 -1.68 3.42 -7.26
CA ARG A 213 -1.64 2.12 -7.94
C ARG A 213 -0.87 1.08 -7.11
N ALA A 214 0.29 1.45 -6.57
CA ALA A 214 1.10 0.58 -5.71
C ALA A 214 0.34 0.16 -4.44
N GLU A 215 -0.35 1.09 -3.76
CA GLU A 215 -1.16 0.78 -2.58
C GLU A 215 -2.30 -0.17 -2.91
N TYR A 216 -2.97 0.02 -4.06
CA TYR A 216 -4.04 -0.86 -4.49
C TYR A 216 -3.50 -2.27 -4.74
N TYR A 217 -2.49 -2.41 -5.62
CA TYR A 217 -1.92 -3.70 -5.98
C TYR A 217 -1.27 -4.40 -4.78
N GLY A 218 -0.50 -3.67 -3.97
CA GLY A 218 0.09 -4.18 -2.74
C GLY A 218 -0.96 -4.59 -1.71
N GLY A 219 -2.08 -3.86 -1.64
CA GLY A 219 -3.23 -4.17 -0.79
C GLY A 219 -3.90 -5.49 -1.17
N VAL A 220 -4.22 -5.68 -2.47
CA VAL A 220 -4.80 -6.93 -2.96
C VAL A 220 -3.82 -8.10 -2.80
N ALA A 221 -2.55 -7.91 -3.15
CA ALA A 221 -1.53 -8.94 -2.95
C ALA A 221 -1.40 -9.33 -1.46
N THR A 222 -1.55 -8.38 -0.54
CA THR A 222 -1.55 -8.65 0.91
C THR A 222 -2.79 -9.44 1.35
N LEU A 223 -3.96 -9.16 0.77
CA LEU A 223 -5.19 -9.92 1.05
C LEU A 223 -5.11 -11.38 0.59
N LEU A 224 -4.43 -11.63 -0.54
CA LEU A 224 -4.28 -12.98 -1.11
C LEU A 224 -3.09 -13.75 -0.54
N ARG A 225 -2.14 -13.05 0.08
CA ARG A 225 -0.93 -13.65 0.63
C ARG A 225 -1.17 -14.82 1.60
N PRO A 226 -2.16 -14.79 2.53
CA PRO A 226 -2.43 -15.92 3.41
C PRO A 226 -2.72 -17.23 2.66
N TYR A 227 -3.35 -17.16 1.50
CA TYR A 227 -3.73 -18.33 0.69
C TYR A 227 -2.51 -19.07 0.14
N LEU A 228 -1.35 -18.41 0.04
CA LEU A 228 -0.10 -19.03 -0.42
C LEU A 228 0.45 -20.05 0.58
N LYS A 229 -0.04 -20.08 1.83
CA LYS A 229 0.32 -21.15 2.79
C LYS A 229 -0.06 -22.53 2.28
N ILE A 230 -1.04 -22.63 1.37
CA ILE A 230 -1.41 -23.89 0.72
C ILE A 230 -0.24 -24.52 -0.04
N LEU A 231 0.74 -23.72 -0.48
CA LEU A 231 1.96 -24.20 -1.13
C LEU A 231 2.80 -25.09 -0.20
N LYS A 232 2.68 -24.94 1.13
CA LYS A 232 3.35 -25.81 2.11
C LYS A 232 2.61 -27.13 2.35
N THR A 233 1.36 -27.23 1.92
CA THR A 233 0.47 -28.36 2.20
C THR A 233 -0.03 -29.04 0.93
N LEU A 234 0.69 -28.86 -0.18
CA LEU A 234 0.33 -29.45 -1.48
C LEU A 234 0.34 -30.98 -1.45
N ASP A 235 1.13 -31.58 -0.56
CA ASP A 235 1.18 -33.01 -0.29
C ASP A 235 -0.11 -33.54 0.38
N ARG A 236 -0.91 -32.66 0.98
CA ARG A 236 -2.19 -32.98 1.64
C ARG A 236 -3.41 -32.80 0.74
N ILE A 237 -3.20 -32.45 -0.53
CA ILE A 237 -4.27 -32.27 -1.51
C ILE A 237 -4.48 -33.61 -2.23
N GLU A 238 -5.69 -34.15 -2.16
CA GLU A 238 -6.03 -35.36 -2.92
C GLU A 238 -5.97 -35.09 -4.43
N VAL A 239 -5.19 -35.88 -5.16
CA VAL A 239 -5.10 -35.81 -6.63
C VAL A 239 -5.83 -37.01 -7.23
N SER A 240 -7.12 -36.84 -7.48
CA SER A 240 -7.97 -37.88 -8.09
C SER A 240 -7.99 -37.77 -9.62
N GLY A 241 -6.91 -38.20 -10.28
CA GLY A 241 -6.90 -38.45 -11.72
C GLY A 241 -6.19 -37.40 -12.60
N ARG A 242 -6.46 -37.45 -13.93
CA ARG A 242 -5.76 -36.64 -14.95
C ARG A 242 -6.20 -35.18 -15.01
N GLU A 243 -7.38 -34.84 -14.50
CA GLU A 243 -7.96 -33.50 -14.56
C GLU A 243 -7.99 -32.84 -13.18
N LEU A 244 -7.73 -31.54 -13.13
CA LEU A 244 -7.77 -30.76 -11.91
C LEU A 244 -9.22 -30.54 -11.47
N SER A 245 -9.51 -30.74 -10.17
CA SER A 245 -10.82 -30.44 -9.58
C SER A 245 -11.13 -28.94 -9.62
N LYS A 246 -12.39 -28.56 -9.40
CA LYS A 246 -12.82 -27.15 -9.42
C LYS A 246 -12.08 -26.33 -8.36
N GLY A 247 -11.94 -26.86 -7.15
CA GLY A 247 -11.21 -26.23 -6.07
C GLY A 247 -9.71 -26.11 -6.36
N GLN A 248 -9.08 -27.13 -6.95
CA GLN A 248 -7.68 -27.05 -7.38
C GLN A 248 -7.47 -25.95 -8.43
N GLN A 249 -8.33 -25.87 -9.44
CA GLN A 249 -8.30 -24.81 -10.44
C GLN A 249 -8.48 -23.42 -9.79
N GLY A 250 -9.40 -23.31 -8.83
CA GLY A 250 -9.65 -22.09 -8.06
C GLY A 250 -8.44 -21.62 -7.28
N ILE A 251 -7.75 -22.51 -6.56
CA ILE A 251 -6.53 -22.15 -5.83
C ILE A 251 -5.42 -21.69 -6.78
N ILE A 252 -5.24 -22.38 -7.91
CA ILE A 252 -4.27 -21.99 -8.92
C ILE A 252 -4.58 -20.57 -9.42
N HIS A 253 -5.86 -20.27 -9.65
CA HIS A 253 -6.29 -18.92 -10.02
C HIS A 253 -5.94 -17.89 -8.94
N VAL A 254 -6.17 -18.20 -7.66
CA VAL A 254 -5.81 -17.31 -6.54
C VAL A 254 -4.31 -17.02 -6.49
N ILE A 255 -3.46 -18.04 -6.66
CA ILE A 255 -2.00 -17.86 -6.66
C ILE A 255 -1.57 -17.04 -7.88
N TYR A 256 -2.18 -17.26 -9.04
CA TYR A 256 -1.94 -16.46 -10.24
C TYR A 256 -2.31 -14.98 -10.03
N GLN A 257 -3.48 -14.70 -9.43
CA GLN A 257 -3.88 -13.32 -9.10
C GLN A 257 -2.91 -12.68 -8.12
N TRP A 258 -2.48 -13.41 -7.08
CA TRP A 258 -1.46 -12.91 -6.16
C TRP A 258 -0.17 -12.53 -6.91
N LYS A 259 0.36 -13.42 -7.77
CA LYS A 259 1.55 -13.16 -8.60
C LYS A 259 1.35 -11.88 -9.42
N LYS A 260 0.23 -11.77 -10.13
CA LYS A 260 -0.11 -10.60 -10.95
C LYS A 260 -0.07 -9.30 -10.14
N TYR A 261 -0.79 -9.23 -9.03
CA TYR A 261 -0.85 -8.03 -8.18
C TYR A 261 0.49 -7.72 -7.49
N ALA A 262 1.26 -8.76 -7.10
CA ALA A 262 2.59 -8.57 -6.54
C ALA A 262 3.56 -7.94 -7.55
N LEU A 263 3.55 -8.40 -8.81
CA LEU A 263 4.38 -7.84 -9.88
C LEU A 263 3.98 -6.39 -10.20
N TYR A 264 2.68 -6.11 -10.31
CA TYR A 264 2.23 -4.73 -10.55
C TYR A 264 2.58 -3.77 -9.43
N ASN A 265 2.57 -4.23 -8.18
CA ASN A 265 3.07 -3.43 -7.06
C ASN A 265 4.56 -3.10 -7.22
N ILE A 266 5.39 -4.10 -7.54
CA ILE A 266 6.85 -3.93 -7.71
C ILE A 266 7.16 -2.90 -8.81
N THR A 267 6.42 -2.96 -9.92
CA THR A 267 6.66 -2.09 -11.09
C THR A 267 5.98 -0.74 -11.01
N ALA A 268 5.11 -0.50 -10.02
CA ALA A 268 4.25 0.69 -9.97
C ALA A 268 5.05 2.01 -9.96
N PHE A 269 6.28 1.98 -9.42
CA PHE A 269 7.16 3.14 -9.31
C PHE A 269 8.20 3.24 -10.45
N ASP A 270 8.22 2.29 -11.40
CA ASP A 270 9.32 2.17 -12.36
C ASP A 270 9.43 3.39 -13.29
N CYS A 271 8.31 3.99 -13.69
CA CYS A 271 8.29 5.11 -14.64
C CYS A 271 8.38 6.49 -13.99
N ILE A 272 8.58 6.60 -12.68
CA ILE A 272 8.56 7.91 -12.03
C ILE A 272 9.79 8.72 -12.46
N GLY A 273 9.54 9.95 -12.91
CA GLY A 273 10.57 10.82 -13.49
C GLY A 273 10.98 10.43 -14.91
N ALA A 274 10.27 9.51 -15.58
CA ALA A 274 10.47 9.24 -16.99
C ALA A 274 10.13 10.48 -17.84
N VAL A 275 10.93 10.71 -18.88
CA VAL A 275 10.70 11.78 -19.88
C VAL A 275 9.61 11.32 -20.85
N ASP A 276 8.83 12.27 -21.38
CA ASP A 276 7.79 12.01 -22.37
C ASP A 276 8.32 11.19 -23.55
N GLY A 277 7.59 10.12 -23.92
CA GLY A 277 7.98 9.19 -24.98
C GLY A 277 8.88 8.02 -24.55
N HIS A 278 9.20 7.89 -23.26
CA HIS A 278 9.94 6.74 -22.75
C HIS A 278 9.17 5.42 -22.98
N VAL A 279 9.80 4.47 -23.68
CA VAL A 279 9.27 3.10 -23.84
C VAL A 279 9.63 2.27 -22.61
N TYR A 280 8.65 2.06 -21.75
CA TYR A 280 8.81 1.24 -20.55
C TYR A 280 9.17 -0.21 -20.90
N LYS A 281 10.17 -0.76 -20.18
CA LYS A 281 10.52 -2.17 -20.17
C LYS A 281 10.37 -2.70 -18.76
N THR A 282 9.71 -3.83 -18.61
CA THR A 282 9.38 -4.43 -17.30
C THR A 282 10.63 -4.58 -16.43
N PHE A 283 10.53 -4.16 -15.16
CA PHE A 283 11.61 -4.20 -14.17
C PHE A 283 12.83 -3.33 -14.50
N ARG A 284 12.69 -2.37 -15.42
CA ARG A 284 13.69 -1.33 -15.67
C ARG A 284 13.14 0.02 -15.24
N GLY A 285 13.33 0.33 -13.96
CA GLY A 285 13.00 1.63 -13.41
C GLY A 285 13.85 2.76 -13.99
N THR A 286 13.21 3.89 -14.29
CA THR A 286 13.85 5.17 -14.63
C THR A 286 14.02 6.07 -13.41
N SER A 287 13.44 5.67 -12.26
CA SER A 287 13.44 6.49 -11.05
C SER A 287 14.84 6.60 -10.42
N SER A 288 15.34 7.84 -10.36
CA SER A 288 16.61 8.21 -9.74
C SER A 288 16.48 8.55 -8.25
N SER A 289 15.26 8.73 -7.72
CA SER A 289 15.04 9.21 -6.35
C SER A 289 14.45 8.16 -5.40
N LEU A 290 15.11 8.03 -4.25
CA LEU A 290 14.72 7.16 -3.13
C LEU A 290 13.49 7.68 -2.35
N VAL A 291 13.20 8.97 -2.50
CA VAL A 291 12.22 9.75 -1.71
C VAL A 291 10.77 9.49 -2.15
N ILE A 292 10.59 8.73 -3.24
CA ILE A 292 9.34 8.60 -3.98
C ILE A 292 8.36 7.56 -3.39
N MET A 293 8.78 6.80 -2.38
CA MET A 293 7.93 5.82 -1.72
C MET A 293 7.47 6.39 -0.38
N GLY A 294 6.16 6.50 -0.16
CA GLY A 294 5.63 7.03 1.11
C GLY A 294 6.09 6.26 2.36
N ASN A 295 6.50 4.98 2.21
CA ASN A 295 7.26 4.23 3.20
C ASN A 295 8.27 3.32 2.47
N PRO A 296 9.48 3.82 2.13
CA PRO A 296 10.39 3.10 1.25
C PRO A 296 10.85 1.77 1.86
N VAL A 297 11.08 1.73 3.18
CA VAL A 297 11.50 0.51 3.87
C VAL A 297 10.42 -0.56 3.82
N ASN A 298 9.17 -0.23 4.17
CA ASN A 298 8.08 -1.21 4.13
C ASN A 298 7.76 -1.64 2.70
N THR A 299 7.76 -0.71 1.74
CA THR A 299 7.54 -1.03 0.33
C THR A 299 8.61 -2.01 -0.16
N LEU A 300 9.89 -1.69 0.03
CA LEU A 300 10.99 -2.56 -0.40
C LEU A 300 11.03 -3.89 0.35
N HIS A 301 10.68 -3.92 1.63
CA HIS A 301 10.57 -5.16 2.40
C HIS A 301 9.42 -6.05 1.87
N ILE A 302 8.30 -5.45 1.45
CA ILE A 302 7.20 -6.17 0.81
C ILE A 302 7.63 -6.69 -0.57
N GLU A 303 8.36 -5.90 -1.35
CA GLU A 303 8.91 -6.32 -2.65
C GLU A 303 9.89 -7.49 -2.48
N PHE A 304 10.80 -7.40 -1.51
CA PHE A 304 11.70 -8.50 -1.13
C PHE A 304 10.92 -9.79 -0.88
N LYS A 305 9.89 -9.74 -0.02
CA LYS A 305 9.06 -10.91 0.30
C LYS A 305 8.39 -11.51 -0.93
N ALA A 306 7.92 -10.66 -1.84
CA ALA A 306 7.31 -11.10 -3.09
C ALA A 306 8.32 -11.77 -4.01
N VAL A 307 9.49 -11.16 -4.24
CA VAL A 307 10.54 -11.72 -5.10
C VAL A 307 11.08 -13.03 -4.53
N LEU A 308 11.32 -13.09 -3.23
CA LEU A 308 11.76 -14.30 -2.55
C LEU A 308 10.76 -15.45 -2.76
N LEU A 309 9.47 -15.17 -2.62
CA LEU A 309 8.43 -16.17 -2.81
C LEU A 309 8.28 -16.59 -4.28
N LEU A 310 8.40 -15.66 -5.24
CA LEU A 310 8.41 -15.97 -6.67
C LEU A 310 9.60 -16.85 -7.06
N GLN A 311 10.79 -16.58 -6.53
CA GLN A 311 11.97 -17.43 -6.73
C GLN A 311 11.77 -18.84 -6.17
N ALA A 312 11.22 -18.95 -4.97
CA ALA A 312 10.97 -20.24 -4.34
C ALA A 312 9.88 -21.05 -5.07
N ILE A 313 8.83 -20.38 -5.55
CA ILE A 313 7.79 -20.98 -6.41
C ILE A 313 8.39 -21.48 -7.72
N GLY A 314 9.23 -20.67 -8.39
CA GLY A 314 9.88 -21.06 -9.64
C GLY A 314 10.87 -22.21 -9.49
N SER A 315 11.51 -22.33 -8.33
CA SER A 315 12.46 -23.41 -8.03
C SER A 315 11.76 -24.72 -7.64
N ALA A 316 10.56 -24.64 -7.08
CA ALA A 316 9.79 -25.81 -6.66
C ALA A 316 9.20 -26.53 -7.87
N ARG A 317 9.33 -27.87 -7.88
CA ARG A 317 8.60 -28.75 -8.81
C ARG A 317 7.15 -28.84 -8.39
N LEU A 318 6.40 -27.78 -8.66
CA LEU A 318 4.95 -27.75 -8.51
C LEU A 318 4.36 -28.61 -9.64
N GLY A 319 3.15 -29.15 -9.50
CA GLY A 319 2.56 -29.94 -10.60
C GLY A 319 2.62 -29.16 -11.92
N LYS A 320 2.79 -29.84 -13.07
CA LYS A 320 3.02 -29.22 -14.40
C LYS A 320 2.10 -28.03 -14.74
N HIS A 321 0.85 -28.05 -14.27
CA HIS A 321 -0.13 -26.99 -14.47
C HIS A 321 0.17 -25.71 -13.67
N ILE A 322 0.73 -25.85 -12.46
CA ILE A 322 1.14 -24.73 -11.61
C ILE A 322 2.41 -24.11 -12.15
N GLU A 323 3.35 -24.94 -12.62
CA GLU A 323 4.60 -24.49 -13.24
C GLU A 323 4.33 -23.57 -14.43
N SER A 324 3.46 -23.95 -15.37
CA SER A 324 3.21 -23.16 -16.57
C SER A 324 2.55 -21.79 -16.29
N LEU A 325 1.75 -21.69 -15.23
CA LEU A 325 1.04 -20.45 -14.87
C LEU A 325 1.90 -19.51 -13.99
N LEU A 326 2.76 -20.08 -13.15
CA LEU A 326 3.51 -19.32 -12.16
C LEU A 326 4.95 -19.04 -12.57
N GLN A 327 5.53 -19.76 -13.52
CA GLN A 327 6.86 -19.44 -14.03
C GLN A 327 6.83 -18.09 -14.77
N LEU A 328 7.78 -17.23 -14.40
CA LEU A 328 8.18 -16.11 -15.22
C LEU A 328 9.32 -16.59 -16.12
N PRO A 329 9.46 -16.04 -17.34
CA PRO A 329 10.64 -16.29 -18.15
C PRO A 329 11.93 -16.05 -17.34
N ASP A 330 12.96 -16.86 -17.53
CA ASP A 330 14.22 -16.73 -16.78
C ASP A 330 14.83 -15.33 -16.90
N GLU A 331 14.68 -14.70 -18.07
CA GLU A 331 15.11 -13.33 -18.31
C GLU A 331 14.35 -12.32 -17.43
N ASP A 332 13.03 -12.46 -17.31
CA ASP A 332 12.18 -11.61 -16.47
C ASP A 332 12.46 -11.82 -14.98
N MET A 333 12.68 -13.07 -14.56
CA MET A 333 13.11 -13.37 -13.19
C MET A 333 14.46 -12.77 -12.85
N ASN A 334 15.42 -12.80 -13.78
CA ASN A 334 16.72 -12.19 -13.58
C ASN A 334 16.61 -10.65 -13.53
N HIS A 335 15.84 -10.04 -14.43
CA HIS A 335 15.59 -8.60 -14.38
C HIS A 335 14.90 -8.18 -13.07
N LEU A 336 13.87 -8.91 -12.64
CA LEU A 336 13.19 -8.69 -11.36
C LEU A 336 14.15 -8.79 -10.17
N TYR A 337 15.01 -9.82 -10.15
CA TYR A 337 16.01 -9.99 -9.11
C TYR A 337 16.99 -8.81 -9.06
N GLN A 338 17.60 -8.46 -10.19
CA GLN A 338 18.55 -7.35 -10.27
C GLN A 338 17.90 -6.03 -9.88
N HIS A 339 16.67 -5.80 -10.33
CA HIS A 339 15.87 -4.64 -9.98
C HIS A 339 15.69 -4.49 -8.46
N THR A 340 15.26 -5.55 -7.79
CA THR A 340 15.07 -5.54 -6.33
C THR A 340 16.40 -5.41 -5.57
N VAL A 341 17.46 -6.08 -6.04
CA VAL A 341 18.81 -5.94 -5.45
C VAL A 341 19.32 -4.50 -5.54
N ASP A 342 19.19 -3.85 -6.70
CA ASP A 342 19.59 -2.45 -6.88
C ASP A 342 18.83 -1.54 -5.91
N ARG A 343 17.50 -1.64 -5.88
CA ARG A 343 16.65 -0.80 -5.02
C ARG A 343 16.94 -1.00 -3.52
N LEU A 344 17.14 -2.24 -3.06
CA LEU A 344 17.52 -2.52 -1.67
C LEU A 344 18.92 -1.98 -1.34
N SER A 345 19.86 -2.08 -2.27
CA SER A 345 21.26 -1.66 -2.06
C SER A 345 21.38 -0.15 -1.84
N ARG A 346 20.46 0.65 -2.40
CA ARG A 346 20.46 2.12 -2.25
C ARG A 346 20.18 2.60 -0.81
N PHE A 347 19.72 1.73 0.09
CA PHE A 347 19.46 2.04 1.50
C PHE A 347 20.55 1.52 2.46
N ARG A 348 21.70 1.08 1.92
CA ARG A 348 22.86 0.69 2.71
C ARG A 348 23.64 1.91 3.22
N PRO A 349 24.13 1.87 4.47
CA PRO A 349 23.87 0.88 5.53
C PRO A 349 22.62 1.19 6.37
N THR A 350 21.92 2.29 6.07
CA THR A 350 20.93 2.97 6.91
C THR A 350 19.78 2.09 7.43
N SER A 351 19.35 1.06 6.70
CA SER A 351 18.29 0.15 7.16
C SER A 351 18.77 -1.27 7.42
N ARG A 352 18.76 -1.69 8.70
CA ARG A 352 19.08 -3.07 9.11
C ARG A 352 18.17 -4.10 8.45
N ILE A 353 16.88 -3.82 8.32
CA ILE A 353 15.90 -4.74 7.72
C ILE A 353 16.23 -4.97 6.25
N LEU A 354 16.45 -3.91 5.47
CA LEU A 354 16.75 -4.04 4.05
C LEU A 354 18.13 -4.66 3.80
N ASN A 355 19.08 -4.47 4.72
CA ASN A 355 20.36 -5.16 4.68
C ASN A 355 20.19 -6.67 4.86
N GLN A 356 19.38 -7.10 5.83
CA GLN A 356 19.04 -8.51 6.05
C GLN A 356 18.30 -9.09 4.84
N ASP A 357 17.30 -8.37 4.32
CA ASP A 357 16.55 -8.78 3.13
C ASP A 357 17.49 -9.02 1.93
N LEU A 358 18.46 -8.13 1.72
CA LEU A 358 19.45 -8.24 0.66
C LEU A 358 20.44 -9.40 0.88
N GLU A 359 20.82 -9.69 2.13
CA GLU A 359 21.62 -10.87 2.47
C GLU A 359 20.86 -12.16 2.16
N PHE A 360 19.57 -12.22 2.53
CA PHE A 360 18.71 -13.37 2.21
C PHE A 360 18.53 -13.56 0.70
N LEU A 361 18.33 -12.49 -0.07
CA LEU A 361 18.25 -12.59 -1.54
C LEU A 361 19.56 -13.06 -2.19
N ARG A 362 20.70 -12.78 -1.58
CA ARG A 362 22.03 -13.19 -2.10
C ARG A 362 22.48 -14.55 -1.59
N MET A 363 21.71 -15.19 -0.70
CA MET A 363 22.02 -16.51 -0.20
C MET A 363 22.08 -17.51 -1.37
N PRO A 364 23.01 -18.48 -1.38
CA PRO A 364 23.12 -19.47 -2.46
C PRO A 364 21.97 -20.47 -2.38
N TRP A 365 20.78 -20.06 -2.81
CA TRP A 365 19.55 -20.86 -2.79
C TRP A 365 19.71 -22.20 -3.52
N SER A 366 20.57 -22.29 -4.53
CA SER A 366 20.87 -23.52 -5.27
C SER A 366 21.37 -24.68 -4.39
N GLN A 367 21.85 -24.41 -3.17
CA GLN A 367 22.30 -25.43 -2.21
C GLN A 367 21.18 -25.96 -1.30
N ILE A 368 20.01 -25.33 -1.32
CA ILE A 368 18.85 -25.69 -0.49
C ILE A 368 17.85 -26.45 -1.35
N SER A 369 17.25 -27.52 -0.83
CA SER A 369 16.22 -28.25 -1.56
C SER A 369 15.02 -27.35 -1.88
N PRO A 370 14.43 -27.40 -3.08
CA PRO A 370 13.36 -26.49 -3.48
C PRO A 370 12.15 -26.44 -2.53
N ILE A 371 11.81 -27.59 -1.91
CA ILE A 371 10.74 -27.68 -0.92
C ILE A 371 11.09 -26.85 0.34
N VAL A 372 12.33 -26.94 0.81
CA VAL A 372 12.80 -26.14 1.96
C VAL A 372 12.82 -24.66 1.60
N GLN A 373 13.21 -24.30 0.37
CA GLN A 373 13.15 -22.91 -0.10
C GLN A 373 11.71 -22.38 -0.06
N LEU A 374 10.75 -23.15 -0.59
CA LEU A 374 9.33 -22.80 -0.62
C LEU A 374 8.76 -22.65 0.79
N CYS A 375 9.08 -23.58 1.69
CA CYS A 375 8.67 -23.51 3.09
C CYS A 375 9.26 -22.28 3.79
N LEU A 376 10.55 -22.00 3.61
CA LEU A 376 11.21 -20.84 4.20
C LEU A 376 10.65 -19.53 3.65
N ALA A 377 10.57 -19.39 2.32
CA ALA A 377 10.02 -18.22 1.66
C ALA A 377 8.56 -17.96 2.08
N THR A 378 7.73 -19.00 2.14
CA THR A 378 6.34 -18.85 2.57
C THR A 378 6.23 -18.54 4.08
N THR A 379 7.22 -18.92 4.91
CA THR A 379 7.27 -18.54 6.34
C THR A 379 7.73 -17.10 6.55
N LEU A 380 8.67 -16.64 5.74
CA LEU A 380 9.19 -15.28 5.81
C LEU A 380 8.22 -14.28 5.16
N ALA A 381 7.53 -14.70 4.09
CA ALA A 381 6.61 -13.85 3.35
C ALA A 381 5.24 -13.74 4.02
N VAL A 382 4.69 -14.85 4.54
CA VAL A 382 3.32 -14.98 5.07
C VAL A 382 3.29 -15.20 6.58
#